data_AF-A0A6M8VIF2-F1
#
_entry.id   AF-A0A6M8VIF2-F1
#
_cell.length_a   1.000
_cell.length_b   1.000
_cell.length_c   1.000
_cell.angle_alpha   90.00
_cell.angle_beta   90.00
_cell.angle_gamma   90.00
#
_symmetry.space_group_name_H-M   'P 1'
#
loop_
_entity.id
_entity.type
_entity.pdbx_description
1 polymer ?
#
loop_
_entity_poly.entity_id
_entity_poly.type
_entity_poly.pdbx_seq_one_letter_code
_entity_poly.pdbx_strand_id
1 'polypeptide(L)'
;MTSKWIAWLRIGSGMLLLAVNSVVHILPLLVVALVKMTVRIGVVRRGCDRILMAIAADWIAVNSRMIDVLTDTRITVEGLPAPDSGGQMLVVCNHQSWVDIPVLQKLFNRRLPLLRFFLKSQLIWVPLLGLAWWALDFPFMKRYTRAQIERRPELAGADIAATRRACRKFRDLPVAIVNFVEGTRFTPAKHAAQNSPYRHLLKPRAGGVAFTLDAMGEALDTLIDVTIAYPEGRPSLADLFANRIDTIRVHVRRLPIPEPLRSGDYQKDPEFRRHIQDWVNQLWAEKDLALDRMQPTRPTD
;
A
#
# COMPACT_ATOMS: atom_id res chain seq x y z
N MET A 1 -6.73 -29.90 -22.11
CA MET A 1 -7.52 -28.75 -22.63
C MET A 1 -8.53 -28.22 -21.62
N THR A 2 -9.25 -29.09 -20.91
CA THR A 2 -10.24 -28.74 -19.88
C THR A 2 -9.70 -27.85 -18.76
N SER A 3 -8.48 -28.10 -18.25
CA SER A 3 -7.86 -27.29 -17.18
C SER A 3 -7.60 -25.83 -17.56
N LYS A 4 -7.25 -25.55 -18.82
CA LYS A 4 -7.05 -24.17 -19.31
C LYS A 4 -8.38 -23.42 -19.38
N TRP A 5 -9.44 -24.07 -19.87
CA TRP A 5 -10.77 -23.47 -19.94
C TRP A 5 -11.34 -23.14 -18.56
N ILE A 6 -11.18 -24.06 -17.60
CA ILE A 6 -11.57 -23.80 -16.21
C ILE A 6 -10.82 -22.58 -15.66
N ALA A 7 -9.50 -22.48 -15.88
CA ALA A 7 -8.73 -21.33 -15.44
C ALA A 7 -9.24 -20.01 -16.06
N TRP A 8 -9.53 -19.99 -17.36
CA TRP A 8 -10.11 -18.81 -18.03
C TRP A 8 -11.48 -18.43 -17.48
N LEU A 9 -12.35 -19.41 -17.22
CA LEU A 9 -13.66 -19.16 -16.62
C LEU A 9 -13.54 -18.59 -15.20
N ARG A 10 -12.61 -19.11 -14.38
CA ARG A 10 -12.35 -18.58 -13.04
C ARG A 10 -11.78 -17.17 -13.08
N ILE A 11 -10.83 -16.90 -13.96
CA ILE A 11 -10.28 -15.55 -14.16
C ILE A 11 -11.39 -14.59 -14.60
N GLY A 12 -12.16 -14.96 -15.62
CA GLY A 12 -13.23 -14.13 -16.17
C GLY A 12 -14.32 -13.83 -15.14
N SER A 13 -14.82 -14.86 -14.45
CA SER A 13 -15.83 -14.69 -13.39
C SER A 13 -15.30 -13.90 -12.20
N GLY A 14 -14.06 -14.15 -11.76
CA GLY A 14 -13.42 -13.39 -10.68
C GLY A 14 -13.24 -11.91 -11.02
N MET A 15 -12.79 -11.60 -12.23
CA MET A 15 -12.69 -10.22 -12.73
C MET A 15 -14.06 -9.54 -12.83
N LEU A 16 -15.08 -10.27 -13.32
CA LEU A 16 -16.44 -9.76 -13.41
C LEU A 16 -17.01 -9.45 -12.02
N LEU A 17 -16.86 -10.36 -11.07
CA LEU A 17 -17.30 -10.16 -9.68
C LEU A 17 -16.59 -8.96 -9.05
N LEU A 18 -15.29 -8.78 -9.30
CA LEU A 18 -14.54 -7.62 -8.80
C LEU A 18 -15.05 -6.31 -9.42
N ALA A 19 -15.36 -6.32 -10.73
CA ALA A 19 -15.91 -5.17 -11.42
C ALA A 19 -17.32 -4.82 -10.89
N VAL A 20 -18.20 -5.80 -10.76
CA VAL A 20 -19.55 -5.64 -10.19
C VAL A 20 -19.46 -5.11 -8.76
N ASN A 21 -18.63 -5.72 -7.91
CA ASN A 21 -18.41 -5.28 -6.54
C ASN A 21 -17.94 -3.81 -6.49
N SER A 22 -17.02 -3.45 -7.39
CA SER A 22 -16.53 -2.08 -7.50
C SER A 22 -17.61 -1.09 -7.93
N VAL A 23 -18.44 -1.42 -8.92
CA VAL A 23 -19.55 -0.55 -9.34
C VAL A 23 -20.57 -0.38 -8.21
N VAL A 24 -20.99 -1.48 -7.59
CA VAL A 24 -21.98 -1.49 -6.50
C VAL A 24 -21.56 -0.62 -5.31
N HIS A 25 -20.27 -0.60 -4.96
CA HIS A 25 -19.77 0.22 -3.85
C HIS A 25 -19.39 1.64 -4.27
N ILE A 26 -18.81 1.83 -5.46
CA ILE A 26 -18.34 3.16 -5.88
C ILE A 26 -19.52 4.08 -6.16
N LEU A 27 -20.61 3.62 -6.77
CA LEU A 27 -21.76 4.48 -7.04
C LEU A 27 -22.35 5.16 -5.78
N PRO A 28 -22.73 4.43 -4.70
CA PRO A 28 -23.19 5.07 -3.47
C PRO A 28 -22.08 5.89 -2.79
N LEU A 29 -20.82 5.46 -2.87
CA LEU A 29 -19.69 6.23 -2.38
C LEU A 29 -19.62 7.62 -3.05
N LEU A 30 -19.82 7.70 -4.37
CA LEU A 30 -19.82 8.97 -5.11
C LEU A 30 -21.02 9.85 -4.73
N VAL A 31 -22.20 9.27 -4.45
CA VAL A 31 -23.35 10.02 -3.93
C VAL A 31 -23.02 10.63 -2.57
N VAL A 32 -22.45 9.86 -1.65
CA VAL A 32 -22.03 10.35 -0.32
C VAL A 32 -20.95 11.42 -0.45
N ALA A 33 -20.00 11.25 -1.37
CA ALA A 33 -18.97 12.24 -1.65
C ALA A 33 -19.58 13.55 -2.17
N LEU A 34 -20.57 13.48 -3.05
CA LEU A 34 -21.30 14.65 -3.53
C LEU A 34 -22.01 15.39 -2.39
N VAL A 35 -22.67 14.66 -1.49
CA VAL A 35 -23.31 15.25 -0.29
C VAL A 35 -22.27 15.92 0.62
N LYS A 36 -21.12 15.27 0.85
CA LYS A 36 -19.99 15.85 1.61
C LYS A 36 -19.47 17.15 0.99
N MET A 37 -19.47 17.25 -0.35
CA MET A 37 -19.02 18.43 -1.07
C MET A 37 -20.03 19.59 -1.02
N THR A 38 -21.32 19.30 -1.17
CA THR A 38 -22.38 20.32 -1.24
C THR A 38 -22.72 20.86 0.14
N VAL A 39 -22.75 20.00 1.17
CA VAL A 39 -23.13 20.38 2.53
C VAL A 39 -21.90 20.78 3.34
N ARG A 40 -21.74 22.10 3.59
CA ARG A 40 -20.60 22.66 4.34
C ARG A 40 -20.76 22.60 5.87
N ILE A 41 -21.67 21.78 6.37
CA ILE A 41 -21.94 21.61 7.81
C ILE A 41 -20.98 20.56 8.39
N GLY A 42 -20.23 20.92 9.42
CA GLY A 42 -19.17 20.07 9.98
C GLY A 42 -19.66 18.70 10.47
N VAL A 43 -20.84 18.62 11.08
CA VAL A 43 -21.44 17.35 11.54
C VAL A 43 -21.76 16.43 10.36
N VAL A 44 -22.35 16.97 9.29
CA VAL A 44 -22.69 16.20 8.08
C VAL A 44 -21.43 15.66 7.42
N ARG A 45 -20.40 16.49 7.28
CA ARG A 45 -19.11 16.08 6.69
C ARG A 45 -18.47 14.92 7.45
N ARG A 46 -18.44 14.99 8.80
CA ARG A 46 -17.96 13.88 9.64
C ARG A 46 -18.80 12.61 9.48
N GLY A 47 -20.12 12.75 9.35
CA GLY A 47 -21.01 11.63 9.05
C GLY A 47 -20.69 10.99 7.70
N CYS A 48 -20.52 11.81 6.66
CA CYS A 48 -20.10 11.35 5.34
C CYS A 48 -18.74 10.66 5.39
N ASP A 49 -17.76 11.20 6.11
CA ASP A 49 -16.43 10.57 6.24
C ASP A 49 -16.54 9.16 6.82
N ARG A 50 -17.35 8.97 7.86
CA ARG A 50 -17.60 7.63 8.44
C ARG A 50 -18.25 6.69 7.45
N ILE A 51 -19.26 7.16 6.70
CA ILE A 51 -19.95 6.35 5.68
C ILE A 51 -19.01 5.98 4.53
N LEU A 52 -18.19 6.93 4.05
CA LEU A 52 -17.20 6.70 3.01
C LEU A 52 -16.19 5.63 3.44
N MET A 53 -15.67 5.72 4.67
CA MET A 53 -14.77 4.70 5.23
C MET A 53 -15.47 3.34 5.38
N ALA A 54 -16.74 3.32 5.78
CA ALA A 54 -17.51 2.09 5.92
C ALA A 54 -17.74 1.40 4.57
N ILE A 55 -18.11 2.14 3.52
CA ILE A 55 -18.27 1.61 2.16
C ILE A 55 -16.94 1.06 1.64
N ALA A 56 -15.82 1.77 1.87
CA ALA A 56 -14.51 1.29 1.47
C ALA A 56 -14.11 0.00 2.21
N ALA A 57 -14.36 -0.08 3.53
CA ALA A 57 -14.12 -1.27 4.32
C ALA A 57 -15.00 -2.45 3.87
N ASP A 58 -16.23 -2.19 3.44
CA ASP A 58 -17.13 -3.22 2.93
C ASP A 58 -16.71 -3.75 1.55
N TRP A 59 -16.32 -2.85 0.65
CA TRP A 59 -15.75 -3.22 -0.64
C TRP A 59 -14.53 -4.15 -0.47
N ILE A 60 -13.64 -3.84 0.49
CA ILE A 60 -12.50 -4.70 0.85
C ILE A 60 -12.98 -6.03 1.42
N ALA A 61 -14.01 -6.04 2.28
CA ALA A 61 -14.54 -7.25 2.88
C ALA A 61 -15.12 -8.21 1.83
N VAL A 62 -15.86 -7.69 0.85
CA VAL A 62 -16.37 -8.49 -0.27
C VAL A 62 -15.21 -9.05 -1.11
N ASN A 63 -14.20 -8.25 -1.46
CA ASN A 63 -13.01 -8.75 -2.16
C ASN A 63 -12.26 -9.81 -1.35
N SER A 64 -12.16 -9.63 -0.04
CA SER A 64 -11.53 -10.58 0.87
C SER A 64 -12.27 -11.91 0.91
N ARG A 65 -13.61 -11.86 0.89
CA ARG A 65 -14.49 -13.03 0.84
C ARG A 65 -14.42 -13.73 -0.52
N MET A 66 -14.30 -12.97 -1.60
CA MET A 66 -14.06 -13.52 -2.94
C MET A 66 -12.78 -14.36 -2.96
N ILE A 67 -11.69 -13.88 -2.34
CA ILE A 67 -10.46 -14.67 -2.23
C ILE A 67 -10.74 -15.98 -1.46
N ASP A 68 -11.39 -15.92 -0.30
CA ASP A 68 -11.65 -17.12 0.52
C ASP A 68 -12.55 -18.16 -0.16
N VAL A 69 -13.47 -17.72 -1.02
CA VAL A 69 -14.46 -18.60 -1.66
C VAL A 69 -13.99 -19.09 -3.03
N LEU A 70 -13.24 -18.25 -3.76
CA LEU A 70 -12.81 -18.56 -5.12
C LEU A 70 -11.38 -19.11 -5.19
N THR A 71 -10.66 -19.24 -4.08
CA THR A 71 -9.30 -19.81 -4.08
C THR A 71 -9.06 -20.68 -2.85
N ASP A 72 -8.13 -21.62 -2.97
CA ASP A 72 -7.62 -22.45 -1.88
C ASP A 72 -6.39 -21.80 -1.21
N THR A 73 -6.15 -20.51 -1.49
CA THR A 73 -4.94 -19.79 -1.07
C THR A 73 -4.88 -19.66 0.45
N ARG A 74 -3.87 -20.25 1.06
CA ARG A 74 -3.59 -20.16 2.49
C ARG A 74 -2.70 -18.96 2.79
N ILE A 75 -3.27 -17.98 3.49
CA ILE A 75 -2.50 -16.83 4.00
C ILE A 75 -2.09 -17.11 5.44
N THR A 76 -0.82 -17.42 5.68
CA THR A 76 -0.27 -17.59 7.03
C THR A 76 0.33 -16.28 7.50
N VAL A 77 -0.07 -15.80 8.67
CA VAL A 77 0.36 -14.51 9.20
C VAL A 77 0.98 -14.62 10.58
N GLU A 78 2.14 -13.99 10.77
CA GLU A 78 2.82 -13.83 12.05
C GLU A 78 2.80 -12.35 12.47
N GLY A 79 2.56 -12.09 13.76
CA GLY A 79 2.65 -10.74 14.33
C GLY A 79 1.53 -9.77 13.93
N LEU A 80 0.36 -10.29 13.50
CA LEU A 80 -0.77 -9.45 13.15
C LEU A 80 -1.21 -8.59 14.35
N PRO A 81 -1.28 -7.24 14.23
CA PRO A 81 -1.68 -6.36 15.32
C PRO A 81 -3.10 -6.65 15.83
N ALA A 82 -3.44 -6.28 17.05
CA ALA A 82 -4.83 -6.39 17.54
C ALA A 82 -5.81 -5.59 16.66
N PRO A 83 -7.09 -6.01 16.56
CA PRO A 83 -8.16 -5.21 15.94
C PRO A 83 -8.21 -3.79 16.51
N ASP A 84 -8.73 -2.85 15.72
CA ASP A 84 -8.90 -1.45 16.11
C ASP A 84 -7.62 -0.77 16.65
N SER A 85 -6.47 -1.17 16.10
CA SER A 85 -5.23 -0.44 16.31
C SER A 85 -5.36 0.93 15.61
N GLY A 86 -5.84 1.93 16.34
CA GLY A 86 -6.00 3.31 15.87
C GLY A 86 -4.69 4.10 15.86
N GLY A 87 -4.77 5.35 15.42
CA GLY A 87 -3.63 6.27 15.32
C GLY A 87 -3.15 6.48 13.88
N GLN A 88 -2.03 7.16 13.75
CA GLN A 88 -1.39 7.53 12.50
C GLN A 88 -0.19 6.61 12.30
N MET A 89 -0.26 5.79 11.26
CA MET A 89 0.70 4.73 11.03
C MET A 89 1.39 4.86 9.69
N LEU A 90 2.68 4.56 9.69
CA LEU A 90 3.44 4.29 8.49
C LEU A 90 3.45 2.77 8.29
N VAL A 91 2.97 2.29 7.14
CA VAL A 91 3.04 0.88 6.77
C VAL A 91 4.16 0.72 5.74
N VAL A 92 5.20 -0.04 6.06
CA VAL A 92 6.32 -0.30 5.16
C VAL A 92 6.25 -1.74 4.67
N CYS A 93 6.21 -1.92 3.35
CA CYS A 93 6.09 -3.23 2.74
C CYS A 93 7.11 -3.42 1.60
N ASN A 94 7.62 -4.64 1.45
CA ASN A 94 8.28 -5.05 0.22
C ASN A 94 7.23 -5.18 -0.91
N HIS A 95 7.67 -5.17 -2.18
CA HIS A 95 6.75 -5.17 -3.31
C HIS A 95 7.12 -6.24 -4.34
N GLN A 96 6.42 -7.37 -4.28
CA GLN A 96 6.70 -8.54 -5.10
C GLN A 96 5.63 -8.78 -6.17
N SER A 97 4.36 -8.47 -5.89
CA SER A 97 3.24 -8.81 -6.76
C SER A 97 2.14 -7.73 -6.77
N TRP A 98 1.26 -7.80 -7.77
CA TRP A 98 -0.04 -7.11 -7.68
C TRP A 98 -0.91 -7.65 -6.55
N VAL A 99 -0.70 -8.89 -6.12
CA VAL A 99 -1.41 -9.56 -5.03
C VAL A 99 -1.06 -8.96 -3.66
N ASP A 100 0.03 -8.20 -3.54
CA ASP A 100 0.43 -7.54 -2.29
C ASP A 100 -0.69 -6.64 -1.73
N ILE A 101 -1.32 -5.84 -2.61
CA ILE A 101 -2.38 -4.90 -2.22
C ILE A 101 -3.61 -5.63 -1.66
N PRO A 102 -4.23 -6.59 -2.36
CA PRO A 102 -5.39 -7.30 -1.81
C PRO A 102 -5.03 -8.12 -0.55
N VAL A 103 -3.80 -8.63 -0.42
CA VAL A 103 -3.33 -9.28 0.82
C VAL A 103 -3.29 -8.29 1.97
N LEU A 104 -2.65 -7.13 1.79
CA LEU A 104 -2.60 -6.07 2.81
C LEU A 104 -4.02 -5.61 3.18
N GLN A 105 -4.86 -5.35 2.18
CA GLN A 105 -6.25 -4.95 2.41
C GLN A 105 -7.01 -6.01 3.20
N LYS A 106 -6.92 -7.29 2.83
CA LYS A 106 -7.58 -8.40 3.54
C LYS A 106 -7.12 -8.53 4.99
N LEU A 107 -5.82 -8.45 5.25
CA LEU A 107 -5.25 -8.63 6.59
C LEU A 107 -5.57 -7.45 7.53
N PHE A 108 -5.58 -6.23 7.00
CA PHE A 108 -5.68 -5.01 7.81
C PHE A 108 -7.06 -4.34 7.76
N ASN A 109 -8.01 -4.83 6.94
CA ASN A 109 -9.37 -4.29 6.90
C ASN A 109 -10.01 -4.33 8.29
N ARG A 110 -10.57 -3.20 8.75
CA ARG A 110 -11.17 -3.03 10.09
C ARG A 110 -10.22 -3.40 11.26
N ARG A 111 -8.91 -3.44 11.01
CA ARG A 111 -7.86 -3.69 12.03
C ARG A 111 -6.92 -2.50 12.14
N LEU A 112 -6.56 -1.91 11.01
CA LEU A 112 -5.91 -0.61 10.90
C LEU A 112 -6.88 0.40 10.29
N PRO A 113 -6.63 1.72 10.42
CA PRO A 113 -7.28 2.71 9.59
C PRO A 113 -7.12 2.37 8.10
N LEU A 114 -8.06 2.85 7.27
CA LEU A 114 -8.05 2.56 5.84
C LEU A 114 -6.66 2.81 5.24
N LEU A 115 -6.09 1.75 4.65
CA LEU A 115 -4.79 1.78 4.01
C LEU A 115 -4.84 2.74 2.82
N ARG A 116 -4.00 3.77 2.85
CA ARG A 116 -3.86 4.76 1.78
C ARG A 116 -2.51 4.64 1.13
N PHE A 117 -2.49 4.65 -0.20
CA PHE A 117 -1.28 4.59 -1.00
C PHE A 117 -1.08 5.94 -1.70
N PHE A 118 0.18 6.28 -1.98
CA PHE A 118 0.49 7.36 -2.91
C PHE A 118 0.17 6.93 -4.34
N LEU A 119 -0.89 7.50 -4.91
CA LEU A 119 -1.36 7.18 -6.25
C LEU A 119 -0.67 8.07 -7.28
N LYS A 120 -0.41 7.53 -8.47
CA LYS A 120 0.05 8.37 -9.60
C LYS A 120 -1.09 9.29 -10.00
N SER A 121 -0.81 10.56 -10.29
CA SER A 121 -1.85 11.54 -10.66
C SER A 121 -2.70 11.12 -11.86
N GLN A 122 -2.15 10.32 -12.78
CA GLN A 122 -2.89 9.79 -13.93
C GLN A 122 -4.04 8.85 -13.53
N LEU A 123 -3.97 8.24 -12.34
CA LEU A 123 -5.01 7.32 -11.87
C LEU A 123 -6.34 8.00 -11.54
N ILE A 124 -6.36 9.34 -11.46
CA ILE A 124 -7.62 10.09 -11.33
C ILE A 124 -8.55 9.88 -12.53
N TRP A 125 -7.99 9.51 -13.69
CA TRP A 125 -8.72 9.31 -14.94
C TRP A 125 -9.23 7.88 -15.13
N VAL A 126 -8.94 6.96 -14.20
CA VAL A 126 -9.52 5.62 -14.24
C VAL A 126 -11.01 5.74 -13.93
N PRO A 127 -11.92 5.31 -14.83
CA PRO A 127 -13.35 5.44 -14.62
C PRO A 127 -13.78 4.83 -13.28
N LEU A 128 -14.63 5.56 -12.54
CA LEU A 128 -15.12 5.22 -11.19
C LEU A 128 -14.02 5.22 -10.11
N LEU A 129 -12.98 4.40 -10.25
CA LEU A 129 -11.93 4.24 -9.23
C LEU A 129 -11.16 5.54 -8.96
N GLY A 130 -10.86 6.33 -10.01
CA GLY A 130 -10.20 7.62 -9.87
C GLY A 130 -10.94 8.56 -8.92
N LEU A 131 -12.26 8.68 -9.13
CA LEU A 131 -13.14 9.50 -8.30
C LEU A 131 -13.33 8.90 -6.90
N ALA A 132 -13.39 7.58 -6.77
CA ALA A 132 -13.48 6.90 -5.47
C ALA A 132 -12.24 7.17 -4.61
N TRP A 133 -11.03 7.05 -5.18
CA TRP A 133 -9.79 7.37 -4.47
C TRP A 133 -9.73 8.83 -4.06
N TRP A 134 -10.18 9.74 -4.92
CA TRP A 134 -10.27 11.16 -4.58
C TRP A 134 -11.24 11.41 -3.42
N ALA A 135 -12.44 10.82 -3.46
CA ALA A 135 -13.45 10.94 -2.40
C ALA A 135 -12.99 10.33 -1.06
N LEU A 136 -12.19 9.27 -1.11
CA LEU A 136 -11.54 8.62 0.04
C LEU A 136 -10.24 9.30 0.47
N ASP A 137 -9.98 10.48 -0.09
CA ASP A 137 -8.91 11.37 0.30
C ASP A 137 -7.48 10.85 -0.05
N PHE A 138 -7.32 9.87 -0.95
CA PHE A 138 -6.01 9.32 -1.33
C PHE A 138 -5.07 10.40 -1.90
N PRO A 139 -3.78 10.39 -1.51
CA PRO A 139 -2.81 11.36 -2.02
C PRO A 139 -2.38 11.02 -3.45
N PHE A 140 -2.63 11.94 -4.39
CA PHE A 140 -2.17 11.84 -5.78
C PHE A 140 -0.85 12.58 -5.99
N MET A 141 0.14 11.86 -6.50
CA MET A 141 1.51 12.32 -6.72
C MET A 141 1.78 12.54 -8.21
N LYS A 142 2.39 13.69 -8.52
CA LYS A 142 3.07 13.91 -9.80
C LYS A 142 4.54 13.58 -9.62
N ARG A 143 5.12 12.80 -10.54
CA ARG A 143 6.56 12.56 -10.59
C ARG A 143 7.11 13.30 -11.79
N TYR A 144 7.96 14.28 -11.55
CA TYR A 144 8.63 15.03 -12.61
C TYR A 144 9.96 14.38 -12.93
N THR A 145 10.27 14.24 -14.23
CA THR A 145 11.58 13.78 -14.68
C THR A 145 12.61 14.89 -14.52
N ARG A 146 13.89 14.54 -14.47
CA ARG A 146 14.99 15.51 -14.42
C ARG A 146 14.91 16.52 -15.56
N ALA A 147 14.66 16.05 -16.79
CA ALA A 147 14.48 16.91 -17.96
C ALA A 147 13.27 17.85 -17.85
N GLN A 148 12.19 17.44 -17.18
CA GLN A 148 11.04 18.31 -16.94
C GLN A 148 11.36 19.42 -15.94
N ILE A 149 12.11 19.10 -14.88
CA ILE A 149 12.55 20.06 -13.87
C ILE A 149 13.59 21.04 -14.46
N GLU A 150 14.53 20.55 -15.27
CA GLU A 150 15.51 21.41 -15.95
C GLU A 150 14.83 22.42 -16.88
N ARG A 151 13.74 22.01 -17.56
CA ARG A 151 12.93 22.91 -18.40
C ARG A 151 12.02 23.85 -17.60
N ARG A 152 11.64 23.47 -16.38
CA ARG A 152 10.73 24.19 -15.50
C ARG A 152 11.17 24.05 -14.05
N PRO A 153 12.14 24.87 -13.60
CA PRO A 153 12.71 24.77 -12.25
C PRO A 153 11.66 24.88 -11.13
N GLU A 154 10.54 25.56 -11.38
CA GLU A 154 9.41 25.68 -10.46
C GLU A 154 8.71 24.35 -10.14
N LEU A 155 8.95 23.30 -10.96
CA LEU A 155 8.45 21.94 -10.68
C LEU A 155 9.26 21.22 -9.60
N ALA A 156 10.46 21.72 -9.27
CA ALA A 156 11.27 21.18 -8.19
C ALA A 156 10.55 21.36 -6.85
N GLY A 157 10.20 20.26 -6.17
CA GLY A 157 9.51 20.28 -4.88
C GLY A 157 8.00 20.61 -4.93
N ALA A 158 7.43 20.84 -6.11
CA ALA A 158 5.99 21.07 -6.27
C ALA A 158 5.15 19.84 -5.86
N ASP A 159 5.68 18.65 -6.09
CA ASP A 159 5.13 17.37 -5.65
C ASP A 159 5.08 17.29 -4.12
N ILE A 160 6.15 17.66 -3.43
CA ILE A 160 6.26 17.64 -1.98
C ILE A 160 5.29 18.62 -1.34
N ALA A 161 5.21 19.84 -1.87
CA ALA A 161 4.24 20.81 -1.38
C ALA A 161 2.81 20.29 -1.52
N ALA A 162 2.44 19.72 -2.68
CA ALA A 162 1.13 19.11 -2.88
C ALA A 162 0.85 17.95 -1.92
N THR A 163 1.89 17.17 -1.63
CA THR A 163 1.82 16.02 -0.71
C THR A 163 1.65 16.46 0.72
N ARG A 164 2.45 17.41 1.20
CA ARG A 164 2.26 18.05 2.52
C ARG A 164 0.84 18.57 2.66
N ARG A 165 0.29 19.24 1.63
CA ARG A 165 -1.12 19.67 1.64
C ARG A 165 -2.09 18.49 1.77
N ALA A 166 -1.86 17.40 1.03
CA ALA A 166 -2.68 16.21 1.09
C ALA A 166 -2.57 15.47 2.43
N CYS A 167 -1.42 15.51 3.11
CA CYS A 167 -1.20 14.83 4.38
C CYS A 167 -1.63 15.65 5.60
N ARG A 168 -1.71 16.98 5.52
CA ARG A 168 -2.17 17.82 6.65
C ARG A 168 -3.52 17.39 7.21
N LYS A 169 -4.47 16.99 6.36
CA LYS A 169 -5.78 16.48 6.81
C LYS A 169 -5.68 15.17 7.60
N PHE A 170 -4.57 14.43 7.46
CA PHE A 170 -4.34 13.17 8.16
C PHE A 170 -3.58 13.35 9.47
N ARG A 171 -3.08 14.54 9.77
CA ARG A 171 -2.37 14.80 11.03
C ARG A 171 -3.26 14.53 12.23
N ASP A 172 -4.54 14.88 12.11
CA ASP A 172 -5.51 14.79 13.20
C ASP A 172 -6.53 13.64 13.02
N LEU A 173 -6.30 12.75 12.06
CA LEU A 173 -7.20 11.64 11.74
C LEU A 173 -6.44 10.30 11.72
N PRO A 174 -7.05 9.22 12.23
CA PRO A 174 -6.49 7.89 12.08
C PRO A 174 -6.25 7.56 10.61
N VAL A 175 -5.01 7.21 10.26
CA VAL A 175 -4.61 6.88 8.89
C VAL A 175 -3.48 5.85 8.91
N ALA A 176 -3.46 4.98 7.91
CA ALA A 176 -2.34 4.10 7.63
C ALA A 176 -1.81 4.40 6.22
N ILE A 177 -0.63 5.00 6.12
CA ILE A 177 0.00 5.33 4.84
C ILE A 177 0.95 4.20 4.44
N VAL A 178 0.68 3.55 3.31
CA VAL A 178 1.47 2.42 2.84
C VAL A 178 2.55 2.87 1.86
N ASN A 179 3.78 2.46 2.14
CA ASN A 179 4.95 2.62 1.29
C ASN A 179 5.50 1.27 0.83
N PHE A 180 5.38 1.02 -0.46
CA PHE A 180 6.15 0.00 -1.17
C PHE A 180 7.54 0.57 -1.50
N VAL A 181 8.49 0.39 -0.59
CA VAL A 181 9.75 1.16 -0.58
C VAL A 181 10.66 0.85 -1.76
N GLU A 182 10.54 -0.33 -2.39
CA GLU A 182 11.26 -0.66 -3.62
C GLU A 182 10.87 0.26 -4.80
N GLY A 183 9.69 0.89 -4.72
CA GLY A 183 9.15 1.81 -5.73
C GLY A 183 8.72 1.14 -7.03
N THR A 184 8.93 -0.18 -7.14
CA THR A 184 8.53 -1.03 -8.26
C THR A 184 8.45 -2.48 -7.79
N ARG A 185 7.70 -3.31 -8.51
CA ARG A 185 7.64 -4.75 -8.24
C ARG A 185 8.97 -5.40 -8.55
N PHE A 186 9.41 -6.29 -7.67
CA PHE A 186 10.58 -7.12 -7.86
C PHE A 186 10.50 -7.91 -9.16
N THR A 187 11.58 -7.91 -9.95
CA THR A 187 11.85 -8.94 -10.96
C THR A 187 13.33 -9.34 -10.87
N PRO A 188 13.72 -10.58 -11.22
CA PRO A 188 15.13 -10.98 -11.25
C PRO A 188 16.00 -10.05 -12.07
N ALA A 189 15.49 -9.59 -13.22
CA ALA A 189 16.18 -8.63 -14.08
C ALA A 189 16.46 -7.28 -13.38
N LYS A 190 15.48 -6.72 -12.64
CA LYS A 190 15.68 -5.47 -11.89
C LYS A 190 16.62 -5.66 -10.71
N HIS A 191 16.56 -6.83 -10.08
CA HIS A 191 17.42 -7.19 -8.96
C HIS A 191 18.89 -7.24 -9.39
N ALA A 192 19.16 -7.94 -10.49
CA ALA A 192 20.49 -7.97 -11.10
C ALA A 192 20.93 -6.59 -11.59
N ALA A 193 20.07 -5.84 -12.30
CA ALA A 193 20.43 -4.55 -12.89
C ALA A 193 20.87 -3.48 -11.87
N GLN A 194 20.43 -3.57 -10.62
CA GLN A 194 20.81 -2.60 -9.58
C GLN A 194 21.92 -3.09 -8.66
N ASN A 195 22.42 -4.33 -8.82
CA ASN A 195 23.31 -5.01 -7.88
C ASN A 195 22.81 -4.87 -6.43
N SER A 196 21.60 -5.41 -6.17
CA SER A 196 21.01 -5.34 -4.83
C SER A 196 21.90 -6.09 -3.82
N PRO A 197 22.23 -5.49 -2.65
CA PRO A 197 22.96 -6.20 -1.61
C PRO A 197 22.09 -7.22 -0.86
N TYR A 198 20.77 -7.16 -1.05
CA TYR A 198 19.78 -8.05 -0.44
C TYR A 198 19.50 -9.23 -1.36
N ARG A 199 19.31 -10.43 -0.80
CA ARG A 199 19.08 -11.65 -1.56
C ARG A 199 17.71 -11.69 -2.23
N HIS A 200 16.67 -11.21 -1.53
CA HIS A 200 15.27 -11.37 -1.92
C HIS A 200 14.57 -10.05 -2.29
N LEU A 201 15.23 -8.92 -2.05
CA LEU A 201 14.64 -7.59 -2.16
C LEU A 201 15.38 -6.71 -3.17
N LEU A 202 14.65 -5.78 -3.81
CA LEU A 202 15.31 -4.68 -4.51
C LEU A 202 15.87 -3.66 -3.51
N LYS A 203 16.77 -2.78 -3.97
CA LYS A 203 17.28 -1.68 -3.13
C LYS A 203 16.11 -0.78 -2.69
N PRO A 204 16.00 -0.45 -1.40
CA PRO A 204 14.95 0.43 -0.92
C PRO A 204 15.18 1.85 -1.43
N ARG A 205 14.08 2.56 -1.67
CA ARG A 205 14.07 3.99 -1.96
C ARG A 205 13.46 4.73 -0.77
N ALA A 206 14.34 5.26 0.08
CA ALA A 206 13.96 5.98 1.30
C ALA A 206 13.03 7.19 1.06
N GLY A 207 12.99 7.74 -0.15
CA GLY A 207 12.19 8.93 -0.48
C GLY A 207 10.72 8.83 -0.07
N GLY A 208 10.01 7.74 -0.41
CA GLY A 208 8.58 7.60 -0.06
C GLY A 208 8.32 7.61 1.45
N VAL A 209 9.19 6.92 2.20
CA VAL A 209 9.17 6.87 3.67
C VAL A 209 9.48 8.25 4.25
N ALA A 210 10.57 8.88 3.78
CA ALA A 210 10.95 10.22 4.19
C ALA A 210 9.85 11.25 3.94
N PHE A 211 9.19 11.18 2.78
CA PHE A 211 8.06 12.07 2.46
C PHE A 211 6.88 11.88 3.40
N THR A 212 6.63 10.65 3.85
CA THR A 212 5.52 10.36 4.76
C THR A 212 5.82 10.88 6.16
N LEU A 213 7.04 10.62 6.64
CA LEU A 213 7.55 11.14 7.92
C LEU A 213 7.56 12.67 7.93
N ASP A 214 8.06 13.31 6.88
CA ASP A 214 8.08 14.78 6.76
C ASP A 214 6.66 15.38 6.71
N ALA A 215 5.73 14.74 6.01
CA ALA A 215 4.39 15.29 5.81
C ALA A 215 3.45 15.13 7.01
N MET A 216 3.72 14.17 7.90
CA MET A 216 2.90 13.91 9.10
C MET A 216 3.65 14.21 10.40
N GLY A 217 4.98 14.25 10.37
CA GLY A 217 5.87 14.60 11.49
C GLY A 217 5.58 13.77 12.73
N GLU A 218 5.55 14.46 13.87
CA GLU A 218 5.24 13.91 15.19
C GLU A 218 3.91 13.15 15.30
N ALA A 219 2.98 13.33 14.37
CA ALA A 219 1.73 12.57 14.41
C ALA A 219 1.97 11.07 14.12
N LEU A 220 3.00 10.74 13.32
CA LEU A 220 3.39 9.36 13.03
C LEU A 220 4.23 8.79 14.16
N ASP A 221 3.63 7.94 15.00
CA ASP A 221 4.34 7.27 16.11
C ASP A 221 4.64 5.79 15.85
N THR A 222 3.87 5.16 14.97
CA THR A 222 3.83 3.70 14.80
C THR A 222 4.21 3.30 13.38
N LEU A 223 5.19 2.42 13.27
CA LEU A 223 5.55 1.68 12.05
C LEU A 223 4.89 0.30 12.08
N ILE A 224 4.14 -0.03 11.02
CA ILE A 224 3.72 -1.40 10.71
C ILE A 224 4.63 -1.91 9.60
N ASP A 225 5.60 -2.71 9.98
CA ASP A 225 6.59 -3.28 9.09
C ASP A 225 6.11 -4.64 8.57
N VAL A 226 5.74 -4.72 7.29
CA VAL A 226 5.12 -5.90 6.66
C VAL A 226 6.08 -6.54 5.67
N THR A 227 6.27 -7.84 5.79
CA THR A 227 7.04 -8.65 4.85
C THR A 227 6.13 -9.71 4.25
N ILE A 228 5.99 -9.70 2.92
CA ILE A 228 5.19 -10.68 2.17
C ILE A 228 6.14 -11.58 1.38
N ALA A 229 5.97 -12.88 1.54
CA ALA A 229 6.66 -13.91 0.75
C ALA A 229 5.63 -14.74 -0.03
N TYR A 230 6.00 -15.06 -1.27
CA TYR A 230 5.31 -16.05 -2.09
C TYR A 230 6.27 -17.23 -2.33
N PRO A 231 6.20 -18.30 -1.51
CA PRO A 231 7.16 -19.41 -1.54
C PRO A 231 7.25 -20.10 -2.91
N GLU A 232 6.13 -20.17 -3.64
CA GLU A 232 6.03 -20.83 -4.95
C GLU A 232 6.38 -19.89 -6.13
N GLY A 233 6.81 -18.66 -5.83
CA GLY A 233 7.14 -17.65 -6.82
C GLY A 233 6.14 -16.50 -6.86
N ARG A 234 6.47 -15.44 -7.60
CA ARG A 234 5.74 -14.15 -7.54
C ARG A 234 4.53 -14.16 -8.48
N PRO A 235 3.30 -14.28 -7.95
CA PRO A 235 2.13 -14.52 -8.80
C PRO A 235 1.64 -13.24 -9.47
N SER A 236 0.83 -13.38 -10.51
CA SER A 236 0.00 -12.29 -11.03
C SER A 236 -1.37 -12.28 -10.35
N LEU A 237 -2.16 -11.21 -10.57
CA LEU A 237 -3.56 -11.20 -10.15
C LEU A 237 -4.39 -12.28 -10.87
N ALA A 238 -4.04 -12.60 -12.13
CA ALA A 238 -4.69 -13.68 -12.85
C ALA A 238 -4.40 -15.04 -12.21
N ASP A 239 -3.19 -15.26 -11.67
CA ASP A 239 -2.86 -16.50 -10.97
C ASP A 239 -3.65 -16.66 -9.67
N LEU A 240 -3.98 -15.56 -8.98
CA LEU A 240 -4.89 -15.59 -7.83
C LEU A 240 -6.27 -16.11 -8.23
N PHE A 241 -6.92 -15.48 -9.21
CA PHE A 241 -8.26 -15.92 -9.65
C PHE A 241 -8.25 -17.28 -10.36
N ALA A 242 -7.15 -17.66 -10.99
CA ALA A 242 -6.95 -18.99 -11.55
C ALA A 242 -6.71 -20.07 -10.48
N ASN A 243 -6.68 -19.71 -9.19
CA ASN A 243 -6.40 -20.60 -8.07
C ASN A 243 -5.03 -21.31 -8.16
N ARG A 244 -3.99 -20.53 -8.45
CA ARG A 244 -2.61 -21.04 -8.62
C ARG A 244 -1.65 -20.58 -7.52
N ILE A 245 -2.17 -19.92 -6.50
CA ILE A 245 -1.39 -19.47 -5.35
C ILE A 245 -1.79 -20.36 -4.19
N ASP A 246 -0.89 -21.26 -3.80
CA ASP A 246 -1.12 -22.16 -2.67
C ASP A 246 -0.93 -21.41 -1.35
N THR A 247 0.26 -20.85 -1.12
CA THR A 247 0.60 -20.24 0.16
C THR A 247 1.08 -18.79 -0.01
N ILE A 248 0.64 -17.91 0.88
CA ILE A 248 1.18 -16.56 1.06
C ILE A 248 1.61 -16.44 2.52
N ARG A 249 2.89 -16.14 2.75
CA ARG A 249 3.40 -15.94 4.11
C ARG A 249 3.57 -14.46 4.38
N VAL A 250 3.03 -13.98 5.48
CA VAL A 250 3.10 -12.59 5.88
C VAL A 250 3.64 -12.48 7.29
N HIS A 251 4.66 -11.67 7.48
CA HIS A 251 5.19 -11.34 8.79
C HIS A 251 5.03 -9.86 9.04
N VAL A 252 4.44 -9.53 10.17
CA VAL A 252 4.13 -8.15 10.55
C VAL A 252 4.85 -7.84 11.85
N ARG A 253 5.52 -6.70 11.90
CA ARG A 253 6.06 -6.13 13.13
C ARG A 253 5.44 -4.78 13.38
N ARG A 254 5.07 -4.52 14.63
CA ARG A 254 4.71 -3.19 15.10
C ARG A 254 5.90 -2.60 15.84
N LEU A 255 6.44 -1.50 15.33
CA LEU A 255 7.63 -0.85 15.85
C LEU A 255 7.32 0.63 16.14
N PRO A 256 7.93 1.24 17.17
CA PRO A 256 7.89 2.69 17.30
C PRO A 256 8.72 3.33 16.17
N ILE A 257 8.28 4.48 15.69
CA ILE A 257 9.12 5.32 14.82
C ILE A 257 10.19 5.98 15.71
N PRO A 258 11.49 5.80 15.42
CA PRO A 258 12.56 6.39 16.22
C PRO A 258 12.43 7.91 16.33
N GLU A 259 12.65 8.46 17.53
CA GLU A 259 12.51 9.89 17.81
C GLU A 259 13.32 10.79 16.84
N PRO A 260 14.59 10.48 16.48
CA PRO A 260 15.36 11.28 15.54
C PRO A 260 14.77 11.37 14.13
N LEU A 261 13.79 10.52 13.79
CA LEU A 261 13.15 10.47 12.47
C LEU A 261 11.79 11.18 12.43
N ARG A 262 11.28 11.64 13.58
CA ARG A 262 9.97 12.30 13.70
C ARG A 262 10.00 13.78 13.36
N SER A 263 11.16 14.42 13.50
CA SER A 263 11.37 15.84 13.26
C SER A 263 12.66 16.09 12.48
N GLY A 264 12.54 16.43 11.20
CA GLY A 264 13.68 16.81 10.36
C GLY A 264 13.30 17.07 8.91
N ASP A 265 14.21 17.69 8.15
CA ASP A 265 13.98 18.07 6.75
C ASP A 265 14.83 17.20 5.81
N TYR A 266 14.24 16.15 5.23
CA TYR A 266 14.96 15.24 4.32
C TYR A 266 15.57 15.92 3.09
N GLN A 267 15.06 17.10 2.68
CA GLN A 267 15.57 17.82 1.53
C GLN A 267 16.77 18.71 1.88
N LYS A 268 16.71 19.38 3.02
CA LYS A 268 17.67 20.42 3.40
C LYS A 268 18.72 19.95 4.41
N ASP A 269 18.48 18.84 5.09
CA ASP A 269 19.35 18.29 6.11
C ASP A 269 20.00 16.98 5.63
N PRO A 270 21.30 17.01 5.26
CA PRO A 270 22.03 15.81 4.85
C PRO A 270 22.18 14.76 5.94
N GLU A 271 22.26 15.17 7.20
CA GLU A 271 22.42 14.26 8.34
C GLU A 271 21.10 13.52 8.61
N PHE A 272 19.98 14.24 8.65
CA PHE A 272 18.66 13.62 8.75
C PHE A 272 18.37 12.68 7.57
N ARG A 273 18.77 13.06 6.35
CA ARG A 273 18.68 12.19 5.17
C ARG A 273 19.44 10.88 5.38
N ARG A 274 20.66 10.95 5.91
CA ARG A 274 21.49 9.77 6.22
C ARG A 274 20.81 8.89 7.27
N HIS A 275 20.31 9.48 8.36
CA HIS A 275 19.60 8.72 9.41
C HIS A 275 18.38 7.95 8.87
N ILE A 276 17.56 8.56 8.00
CA ILE A 276 16.45 7.86 7.37
C ILE A 276 16.95 6.73 6.45
N GLN A 277 17.99 6.97 5.66
CA GLN A 277 18.55 5.96 4.77
C GLN A 277 19.08 4.76 5.55
N ASP A 278 19.83 4.99 6.62
CA ASP A 278 20.40 3.95 7.47
C ASP A 278 19.30 3.14 8.15
N TRP A 279 18.28 3.81 8.70
CA TRP A 279 17.12 3.15 9.30
C TRP A 279 16.35 2.30 8.29
N VAL A 280 16.08 2.82 7.09
CA VAL A 280 15.41 2.05 6.02
C VAL A 280 16.25 0.87 5.58
N ASN A 281 17.58 1.01 5.48
CA ASN A 281 18.49 -0.09 5.15
C ASN A 281 18.50 -1.18 6.23
N GLN A 282 18.48 -0.79 7.50
CA GLN A 282 18.37 -1.74 8.61
C GLN A 282 17.05 -2.52 8.55
N LEU A 283 15.91 -1.82 8.38
CA LEU A 283 14.63 -2.48 8.17
C LEU A 283 14.70 -3.46 7.00
N TRP A 284 15.35 -3.07 5.90
CA TRP A 284 15.50 -3.92 4.73
C TRP A 284 16.35 -5.17 4.97
N ALA A 285 17.46 -5.05 5.70
CA ALA A 285 18.28 -6.20 6.07
C ALA A 285 17.50 -7.20 6.93
N GLU A 286 16.75 -6.71 7.91
CA GLU A 286 15.89 -7.53 8.76
C GLU A 286 14.76 -8.21 7.97
N LYS A 287 14.17 -7.50 6.99
CA LYS A 287 13.17 -8.08 6.07
C LYS A 287 13.76 -9.17 5.19
N ASP A 288 14.97 -8.98 4.67
CA ASP A 288 15.63 -9.96 3.81
C ASP A 288 15.90 -11.26 4.58
N LEU A 289 16.38 -11.15 5.82
CA LEU A 289 16.54 -12.29 6.74
C LEU A 289 15.22 -12.96 7.10
N ALA A 290 14.15 -12.18 7.26
CA ALA A 290 12.81 -12.74 7.49
C ALA A 290 12.34 -13.51 6.24
N LEU A 291 12.55 -12.98 5.04
CA LEU A 291 12.21 -13.65 3.79
C LEU A 291 12.95 -14.97 3.62
N ASP A 292 14.22 -15.06 4.04
CA ASP A 292 14.97 -16.33 4.08
C ASP A 292 14.25 -17.37 4.96
N ARG A 293 13.82 -16.98 6.17
CA ARG A 293 13.09 -17.88 7.09
C ARG A 293 11.71 -18.28 6.58
N MET A 294 11.09 -17.43 5.76
CA MET A 294 9.79 -17.69 5.15
C MET A 294 9.86 -18.55 3.90
N GLN A 295 11.03 -18.82 3.33
CA GLN A 295 11.15 -19.76 2.22
C GLN A 295 10.74 -21.18 2.67
N PRO A 296 10.31 -22.05 1.76
CA PRO A 296 10.19 -23.47 2.07
C PRO A 296 11.56 -23.97 2.55
N THR A 297 11.58 -24.75 3.64
CA THR A 297 12.75 -25.57 3.95
C THR A 297 13.00 -26.47 2.75
N ARG A 298 14.12 -26.26 2.04
CA ARG A 298 14.52 -27.22 1.01
C ARG A 298 14.62 -28.59 1.67
N PRO A 299 14.10 -29.67 1.06
CA PRO A 299 14.49 -31.01 1.47
C PRO A 299 16.01 -31.05 1.46
N THR A 300 16.59 -31.51 2.57
CA THR A 300 17.98 -31.93 2.57
C THR A 300 17.98 -33.22 1.76
N ASP A 301 18.54 -33.16 0.56
CA ASP A 301 18.88 -34.35 -0.22
C ASP A 301 19.99 -35.14 0.49
#